data_AF-A0A212K6S1-F1
#
_entry.id   AF-A0A212K6S1-F1
#
_cell.length_a   1.000
_cell.length_b   1.000
_cell.length_c   1.000
_cell.angle_alpha   90.00
_cell.angle_beta   90.00
_cell.angle_gamma   90.00
#
_symmetry.space_group_name_H-M   'P 1'
#
loop_
_entity.id
_entity.type
_entity.pdbx_description
1 polymer ?
#
loop_
_entity_poly.entity_id
_entity_poly.type
_entity_poly.pdbx_seq_one_letter_code
_entity_poly.pdbx_strand_id
1 'polypeptide(L)'
;MKLWIKQVLVALDQALNALCGGWADETLSSRCWRYRQRPGWKQAQAVLDFVAALLGDKEHCKASWESEAKRLQCPPELRPRDATEK
;
A
#
# COMPACT_ATOMS: atom_id res chain seq x y z
N MET A 1 -20.51 1.05 4.33
CA MET A 1 -20.00 -0.35 4.34
C MET A 1 -18.73 -0.56 3.52
N LYS A 2 -18.67 -0.17 2.23
CA LYS A 2 -17.47 -0.40 1.37
C LYS A 2 -16.16 0.13 1.97
N LEU A 3 -16.19 1.28 2.66
CA LEU A 3 -15.03 1.88 3.30
C LEU A 3 -14.52 1.08 4.52
N TRP A 4 -15.42 0.48 5.32
CA TRP A 4 -15.03 -0.26 6.52
C TRP A 4 -14.34 -1.59 6.17
N ILE A 5 -14.91 -2.36 5.22
CA ILE A 5 -14.29 -3.61 4.77
C ILE A 5 -12.90 -3.33 4.19
N LYS A 6 -12.75 -2.26 3.40
CA LYS A 6 -11.44 -1.82 2.90
C LYS A 6 -10.45 -1.55 4.04
N GLN A 7 -10.88 -0.88 5.11
CA GLN A 7 -10.03 -0.61 6.27
C GLN A 7 -9.59 -1.89 6.99
N VAL A 8 -10.49 -2.87 7.13
CA VAL A 8 -10.15 -4.19 7.70
C VAL A 8 -9.11 -4.90 6.83
N LEU A 9 -9.25 -4.87 5.50
CA LEU A 9 -8.28 -5.47 4.59
C LEU A 9 -6.91 -4.78 4.65
N VAL A 10 -6.88 -3.44 4.72
CA VAL A 10 -5.63 -2.68 4.89
C VAL A 10 -4.97 -3.03 6.23
N ALA A 11 -5.73 -3.08 7.32
CA ALA A 11 -5.20 -3.42 8.64
C ALA A 11 -4.60 -4.84 8.68
N LEU A 12 -5.25 -5.82 8.04
CA LEU A 12 -4.73 -7.18 7.91
C LEU A 12 -3.42 -7.20 7.11
N ASP A 13 -3.37 -6.50 5.97
CA ASP A 13 -2.19 -6.43 5.13
C ASP A 13 -1.00 -5.77 5.85
N GLN A 14 -1.25 -4.65 6.54
CA GLN A 14 -0.25 -3.95 7.36
C GLN A 14 0.26 -4.83 8.51
N ALA A 15 -0.63 -5.59 9.16
CA ALA A 15 -0.23 -6.54 10.21
C ALA A 15 0.67 -7.64 9.64
N LEU A 16 0.32 -8.25 8.51
CA LEU A 16 1.15 -9.25 7.83
C LEU A 16 2.49 -8.66 7.38
N ASN A 17 2.50 -7.44 6.86
CA ASN A 17 3.74 -6.75 6.49
C ASN A 17 4.64 -6.53 7.69
N ALA A 18 4.09 -6.07 8.83
CA ALA A 18 4.83 -5.86 10.06
C ALA A 18 5.39 -7.17 10.64
N LEU A 19 4.61 -8.25 10.62
CA LEU A 19 5.08 -9.60 10.99
C LEU A 19 6.25 -10.07 10.11
N CYS A 20 6.27 -9.66 8.84
CA CYS A 20 7.37 -9.90 7.90
C CYS A 20 8.49 -8.82 7.96
N GLY A 21 8.60 -8.07 9.07
CA GLY A 21 9.65 -7.07 9.29
C GLY A 21 9.49 -5.77 8.49
N GLY A 22 8.27 -5.43 8.08
CA GLY A 22 7.91 -4.15 7.47
C GLY A 22 7.48 -3.11 8.50
N TRP A 23 7.10 -1.92 8.03
CA TRP A 23 6.54 -0.88 8.91
C TRP A 23 5.07 -1.15 9.22
N ALA A 24 4.63 -0.80 10.43
CA ALA A 24 3.27 -1.06 10.90
C ALA A 24 2.19 -0.25 10.15
N ASP A 25 2.56 0.88 9.56
CA ASP A 25 1.70 1.77 8.77
C ASP A 25 1.96 1.64 7.26
N GLU A 26 2.52 0.51 6.81
CA GLU A 26 2.84 0.25 5.40
C GLU A 26 2.24 -1.09 4.96
N THR A 27 1.49 -1.07 3.86
CA THR A 27 1.04 -2.28 3.16
C THR A 27 2.18 -3.03 2.47
N LEU A 28 2.08 -4.35 2.34
CA LEU A 28 3.07 -5.21 1.68
C LEU A 28 3.29 -4.77 0.22
N SER A 29 2.21 -4.42 -0.50
CA SER A 29 2.27 -3.93 -1.87
C SER A 29 3.04 -2.59 -1.98
N SER A 30 2.81 -1.66 -1.04
CA SER A 30 3.59 -0.42 -0.93
C SER A 30 5.08 -0.68 -0.66
N ARG A 31 5.38 -1.61 0.26
CA ARG A 31 6.75 -2.04 0.55
C ARG A 31 7.43 -2.65 -0.67
N CYS A 32 6.71 -3.49 -1.42
CA CYS A 32 7.20 -4.08 -2.67
C CYS A 32 7.59 -3.00 -3.69
N TRP A 33 6.76 -1.97 -3.84
CA TRP A 33 7.10 -0.83 -4.69
C TRP A 33 8.31 -0.04 -4.17
N ARG A 34 8.38 0.25 -2.87
CA ARG A 34 9.50 1.00 -2.27
C ARG A 34 10.84 0.29 -2.47
N TYR A 35 10.86 -1.03 -2.42
CA TYR A 35 12.05 -1.84 -2.60
C TYR A 35 12.26 -2.40 -4.01
N ARG A 36 11.43 -2.05 -5.01
CA ARG A 36 11.49 -2.61 -6.37
C ARG A 36 12.85 -2.61 -7.06
N GLN A 37 13.77 -1.71 -6.66
CA GLN A 37 15.13 -1.64 -7.21
C GLN A 37 16.13 -2.61 -6.55
N ARG A 38 15.75 -3.26 -5.44
CA ARG A 38 16.57 -4.25 -4.75
C ARG A 38 16.44 -5.64 -5.39
N PRO A 39 17.48 -6.49 -5.35
CA PRO A 39 17.42 -7.85 -5.87
C PRO A 39 16.24 -8.64 -5.27
N GLY A 40 15.49 -9.36 -6.11
CA GLY A 40 14.33 -10.18 -5.71
C GLY A 40 13.02 -9.41 -5.54
N TRP A 41 13.07 -8.11 -5.22
CA TRP A 41 11.88 -7.30 -4.97
C TRP A 41 11.14 -6.91 -6.24
N LYS A 42 11.84 -6.74 -7.36
CA LYS A 42 11.21 -6.51 -8.67
C LYS A 42 10.29 -7.69 -9.06
N GLN A 43 10.73 -8.91 -8.79
CA GLN A 43 9.94 -10.12 -9.05
C GLN A 43 8.75 -10.20 -8.11
N ALA A 44 8.95 -9.93 -6.80
CA ALA A 44 7.86 -9.89 -5.83
C ALA A 44 6.78 -8.86 -6.21
N GLN A 45 7.20 -7.66 -6.60
CA GLN A 45 6.31 -6.61 -7.10
C GLN A 45 5.55 -7.09 -8.36
N ALA A 46 6.24 -7.66 -9.35
CA ALA A 46 5.61 -8.14 -10.57
C ALA A 46 4.59 -9.26 -10.32
N VAL A 47 4.87 -10.16 -9.37
CA VAL A 47 3.92 -11.21 -8.96
C VAL A 47 2.67 -10.60 -8.34
N LEU A 48 2.82 -9.65 -7.42
CA LEU A 48 1.68 -8.98 -6.79
C LEU A 48 0.86 -8.17 -7.80
N ASP A 49 1.51 -7.39 -8.67
CA ASP A 49 0.84 -6.63 -9.74
C ASP A 49 0.14 -7.57 -10.73
N PHE A 50 0.71 -8.75 -11.04
CA PHE A 50 0.05 -9.74 -11.89
C PHE A 50 -1.21 -10.32 -11.23
N VAL A 51 -1.14 -10.70 -9.96
CA VAL A 51 -2.30 -11.21 -9.20
C VAL A 51 -3.39 -10.14 -9.11
N ALA A 52 -3.02 -8.88 -8.87
CA ALA A 52 -3.95 -7.76 -8.83
C ALA A 52 -4.55 -7.45 -10.22
N ALA A 53 -3.77 -7.62 -11.29
CA ALA A 53 -4.23 -7.42 -12.66
C ALA A 53 -5.33 -8.43 -13.05
N LEU A 54 -5.30 -9.66 -12.51
CA LEU A 54 -6.40 -10.64 -12.67
C LEU A 54 -7.71 -10.14 -12.04
N LEU A 55 -7.63 -9.21 -11.08
CA LEU A 55 -8.76 -8.56 -10.43
C LEU A 55 -9.06 -7.16 -11.01
N GLY A 56 -8.35 -6.76 -12.09
CA GLY A 56 -8.55 -5.49 -12.79
C GLY A 56 -7.64 -4.33 -12.35
N ASP A 57 -6.68 -4.56 -11.46
CA ASP A 57 -5.75 -3.53 -10.98
C ASP A 57 -4.31 -3.79 -11.46
N LYS A 58 -3.88 -3.06 -12.50
CA LYS A 58 -2.61 -3.34 -13.22
C LYS A 58 -1.36 -2.70 -12.61
N GLU A 59 -1.51 -1.69 -11.77
CA GLU A 59 -0.39 -0.96 -11.14
C GLU A 59 -0.57 -0.92 -9.61
N HIS A 60 -1.05 -2.02 -9.04
CA HIS A 60 -1.48 -2.13 -7.65
C HIS A 60 -0.42 -1.69 -6.63
N CYS A 61 0.83 -2.16 -6.79
CA CYS A 61 1.91 -1.83 -5.85
C CYS A 61 2.25 -0.34 -5.87
N LYS A 62 2.27 0.27 -7.06
CA LYS A 62 2.52 1.72 -7.22
C LYS A 62 1.37 2.54 -6.63
N ALA A 63 0.14 2.19 -6.95
CA ALA A 63 -1.05 2.87 -6.43
C ALA A 63 -1.14 2.76 -4.90
N SER A 64 -0.75 1.61 -4.33
CA SER A 64 -0.67 1.40 -2.89
C SER A 64 0.38 2.32 -2.26
N TRP A 65 1.58 2.41 -2.84
CA TRP A 65 2.62 3.32 -2.36
C TRP A 65 2.21 4.80 -2.43
N GLU A 66 1.56 5.24 -3.52
CA GLU A 66 1.04 6.61 -3.64
C GLU A 66 -0.07 6.91 -2.63
N SER A 67 -0.90 5.91 -2.30
CA SER A 67 -1.96 6.02 -1.30
C SER A 67 -1.38 6.14 0.12
N GLU A 68 -0.36 5.35 0.44
CA GLU A 68 0.35 5.38 1.72
C GLU A 68 1.08 6.72 1.92
N ALA A 69 1.73 7.24 0.86
CA ALA A 69 2.37 8.55 0.89
C ALA A 69 1.39 9.69 1.24
N LYS A 70 0.13 9.56 0.83
CA LYS A 70 -0.97 10.50 1.13
C LYS A 70 -1.75 10.13 2.41
N ARG A 71 -1.38 9.04 3.09
CA ARG A 71 -2.07 8.47 4.24
C ARG A 71 -3.57 8.26 4.02
N LEU A 72 -3.97 7.77 2.84
CA LEU A 72 -5.39 7.60 2.51
C LEU A 72 -6.11 6.55 3.37
N GLN A 73 -5.36 5.62 3.97
CA GLN A 73 -5.85 4.70 4.99
C GLN A 73 -6.25 5.41 6.29
N CYS A 74 -5.62 6.53 6.62
CA CYS A 74 -5.99 7.30 7.81
C CYS A 74 -7.32 8.04 7.61
N PRO A 75 -8.02 8.33 8.74
CA PRO A 75 -9.13 9.28 8.74
C PRO A 75 -8.73 10.60 8.06
N PRO A 76 -9.62 11.25 7.29
CA PRO A 76 -9.32 12.50 6.58
C PRO A 76 -8.67 13.58 7.45
N GLU A 77 -9.06 13.66 8.72
CA GLU A 77 -8.59 14.64 9.71
C GLU A 77 -7.12 14.47 10.09
N LEU A 78 -6.55 13.28 9.87
CA LEU A 78 -5.16 12.92 10.18
C LEU A 78 -4.25 12.88 8.94
N ARG A 79 -4.80 13.16 7.75
CA ARG A 79 -4.01 13.18 6.51
C ARG A 79 -3.12 14.42 6.48
N PRO A 80 -1.94 14.35 5.84
CA PRO A 80 -1.13 15.54 5.60
C PRO A 80 -1.97 16.59 4.89
N ARG A 81 -1.98 17.84 5.38
CA ARG A 81 -2.55 18.96 4.62
C ARG A 81 -1.65 19.18 3.42
N ASP A 82 -2.25 19.38 2.25
CA ASP A 82 -1.48 19.70 1.06
C ASP A 82 -0.64 20.96 1.36
N ALA A 83 0.64 20.93 1.02
CA ALA A 83 1.59 22.02 1.28
C ALA A 83 1.22 23.36 0.60
N THR A 84 0.11 23.38 -0.16
CA THR A 84 -0.47 24.53 -0.84
C THR A 84 -1.51 25.30 0.00
N GLU A 85 -1.88 24.81 1.19
CA GLU A 85 -2.66 25.59 2.16
C GLU A 85 -1.72 26.31 3.15
N LYS A 86 -1.07 27.37 2.67
CA LYS A 86 -0.46 28.42 3.52
C LYS A 86 -0.99 29.78 3.11
#